data_AF-A0A3M1R2X2-F1
#
_entry.id   AF-A0A3M1R2X2-F1
#
_cell.length_a   1.000
_cell.length_b   1.000
_cell.length_c   1.000
_cell.angle_alpha   90.00
_cell.angle_beta   90.00
_cell.angle_gamma   90.00
#
_symmetry.space_group_name_H-M   'P 1'
#
loop_
_entity.id
_entity.type
_entity.pdbx_description
1 polymer ?
#
loop_
_entity_poly.entity_id
_entity_poly.type
_entity_poly.pdbx_seq_one_letter_code
_entity_poly.pdbx_strand_id
1 'polypeptide(L)'
;MKVHLDCVGCRLNQAEIELYARQLEAAGHTLVAEPGAADLAVVNTCAVTAEAAADSRQRLRRAARAGARRVVATGCWATLAPAAERTAAGGPEVVPNRRKDRLILDLLD
;
A
#
# COMPACT_ATOMS: atom_id res chain seq x y z
N MET A 1 2.10 15.90 -2.95
CA MET A 1 3.15 14.87 -3.13
C MET A 1 2.76 13.95 -4.29
N LYS A 2 3.73 13.27 -4.91
CA LYS A 2 3.48 12.20 -5.89
C LYS A 2 3.23 10.88 -5.17
N VAL A 3 2.09 10.24 -5.45
CA VAL A 3 1.67 9.02 -4.76
C VAL A 3 1.41 7.90 -5.76
N HIS A 4 1.99 6.73 -5.52
CA HIS A 4 1.68 5.51 -6.27
C HIS A 4 0.75 4.65 -5.43
N LEU A 5 -0.31 4.15 -6.06
CA LEU A 5 -1.30 3.29 -5.42
C LEU A 5 -1.34 1.94 -6.15
N ASP A 6 -1.28 0.87 -5.37
CA ASP A 6 -1.42 -0.49 -5.88
C ASP A 6 -2.30 -1.34 -4.95
N CYS A 7 -2.91 -2.38 -5.49
CA CYS A 7 -3.71 -3.30 -4.69
C CYS A 7 -3.60 -4.75 -5.17
N VAL A 8 -3.81 -5.67 -4.24
CA VAL A 8 -3.95 -7.11 -4.48
C VAL A 8 -5.19 -7.59 -3.76
N GLY A 9 -5.96 -8.46 -4.39
CA GLY A 9 -7.01 -9.21 -3.73
C GLY A 9 -8.37 -9.05 -4.40
N CYS A 10 -9.37 -8.72 -3.60
CA CYS A 10 -10.77 -8.79 -4.01
C CYS A 10 -11.34 -7.41 -4.38
N ARG A 11 -12.64 -7.38 -4.71
CA ARG A 11 -13.38 -6.14 -5.02
C ARG A 11 -13.32 -5.11 -3.90
N LEU A 12 -13.21 -5.54 -2.65
CA LEU A 12 -13.07 -4.62 -1.52
C LEU A 12 -11.72 -3.88 -1.56
N ASN A 13 -10.62 -4.58 -1.87
CA ASN A 13 -9.31 -3.94 -2.00
C ASN A 13 -9.31 -2.90 -3.13
N GLN A 14 -9.99 -3.20 -4.23
CA GLN A 14 -10.16 -2.28 -5.36
C GLN A 14 -11.01 -1.05 -4.98
N ALA A 15 -12.15 -1.25 -4.32
CA ALA A 15 -12.98 -0.13 -3.86
C ALA A 15 -12.24 0.79 -2.88
N GLU A 16 -11.43 0.22 -1.98
CA GLU A 16 -10.61 0.97 -1.04
C GLU A 16 -9.51 1.77 -1.73
N ILE A 17 -8.79 1.19 -2.70
CA ILE A 17 -7.72 1.92 -3.39
C ILE A 17 -8.29 3.06 -4.25
N GLU A 18 -9.47 2.88 -4.84
CA GLU A 18 -10.19 3.94 -5.55
C GLU A 18 -10.68 5.05 -4.61
N LEU A 19 -11.09 4.70 -3.39
CA LEU A 19 -11.42 5.69 -2.36
C LEU A 19 -10.19 6.50 -1.95
N TYR A 20 -9.05 5.83 -1.71
CA TYR A 20 -7.79 6.48 -1.39
C TYR A 20 -7.32 7.41 -2.50
N ALA A 21 -7.46 6.99 -3.77
CA ALA A 21 -7.17 7.82 -4.93
C ALA A 21 -7.95 9.14 -4.89
N ARG A 22 -9.28 9.07 -4.74
CA ARG A 22 -10.14 10.25 -4.65
C ARG A 22 -9.78 11.17 -3.48
N GLN A 23 -9.48 10.59 -2.32
CA GLN A 23 -9.10 11.36 -1.13
C GLN A 23 -7.76 12.08 -1.32
N LEU A 24 -6.78 11.41 -1.91
CA LEU A 24 -5.46 11.99 -2.19
C LEU A 24 -5.54 13.11 -3.23
N GLU A 25 -6.29 12.90 -4.31
CA GLU A 25 -6.52 13.93 -5.32
C GLU A 25 -7.25 15.15 -4.73
N ALA A 26 -8.29 14.92 -3.91
CA ALA A 26 -9.01 15.99 -3.23
C ALA A 26 -8.11 16.79 -2.25
N ALA A 27 -7.10 16.15 -1.68
CA ALA A 27 -6.08 16.78 -0.84
C ALA A 27 -4.94 17.45 -1.65
N GLY A 28 -5.00 17.45 -2.99
CA GLY A 28 -4.02 18.12 -3.86
C GLY A 28 -2.77 17.27 -4.18
N HIS A 29 -2.82 15.95 -3.98
CA HIS A 29 -1.74 15.04 -4.35
C HIS A 29 -1.86 14.61 -5.81
N THR A 30 -0.74 14.18 -6.39
CA THR A 30 -0.67 13.71 -7.78
C THR A 30 -0.48 12.21 -7.79
N LEU A 31 -1.38 11.48 -8.43
CA LEU A 31 -1.22 10.04 -8.63
C LEU A 31 -0.22 9.77 -9.75
N VAL A 32 0.71 8.83 -9.52
CA VAL A 32 1.71 8.42 -10.50
C VAL A 32 1.64 6.91 -10.76
N ALA A 33 1.80 6.53 -12.02
CA ALA A 33 1.69 5.13 -12.45
C ALA A 33 2.87 4.27 -11.98
N GLU A 34 4.09 4.82 -11.97
CA GLU A 34 5.29 4.08 -11.60
C GLU A 34 5.71 4.37 -10.14
N PRO A 35 5.99 3.33 -9.33
CA PRO A 35 6.42 3.53 -7.95
C PRO A 35 7.69 4.36 -7.81
N GLY A 36 8.62 4.27 -8.78
CA GLY A 36 9.89 5.01 -8.75
C GLY A 36 9.74 6.52 -8.93
N ALA A 37 8.57 7.00 -9.37
CA ALA A 37 8.25 8.42 -9.46
C ALA A 37 7.52 8.96 -8.21
N ALA A 38 7.26 8.10 -7.21
CA ALA A 38 6.44 8.43 -6.06
C ALA A 38 7.27 8.82 -4.83
N ASP A 39 6.81 9.87 -4.15
CA ASP A 39 7.25 10.19 -2.79
C ASP A 39 6.72 9.15 -1.78
N LEU A 40 5.56 8.56 -2.10
CA LEU A 40 4.84 7.58 -1.29
C LEU A 40 4.23 6.50 -2.18
N ALA A 41 4.51 5.23 -1.91
CA ALA A 41 3.82 4.10 -2.50
C ALA A 41 2.94 3.42 -1.44
N VAL A 42 1.64 3.27 -1.72
CA VAL A 42 0.69 2.55 -0.86
C VAL A 42 0.25 1.28 -1.56
N VAL A 43 0.43 0.13 -0.91
CA VAL A 43 -0.05 -1.17 -1.41
C VAL A 43 -1.13 -1.71 -0.48
N ASN A 44 -2.36 -1.86 -0.99
CA ASN A 44 -3.45 -2.54 -0.27
C ASN A 44 -3.35 -4.05 -0.50
N THR A 45 -2.96 -4.78 0.53
CA THR A 45 -2.53 -6.18 0.45
C THR A 45 -3.64 -7.18 0.78
N CYS A 46 -3.53 -8.39 0.23
CA CYS A 46 -4.46 -9.50 0.48
C CYS A 46 -3.72 -10.73 1.01
N ALA A 47 -4.41 -11.49 1.87
CA ALA A 47 -3.92 -12.74 2.45
C ALA A 47 -4.92 -13.90 2.30
N VAL A 48 -5.96 -13.75 1.48
CA VAL A 48 -7.03 -14.76 1.34
C VAL A 48 -6.48 -16.05 0.74
N THR A 49 -5.50 -15.96 -0.16
CA THR A 49 -4.77 -17.12 -0.71
C THR A 49 -3.27 -16.92 -0.58
N ALA A 50 -2.52 -18.02 -0.68
CA ALA A 50 -1.06 -17.98 -0.65
C ALA A 50 -0.49 -17.18 -1.83
N GLU A 51 -1.11 -17.28 -3.00
CA GLU A 51 -0.75 -16.55 -4.21
C GLU A 51 -0.99 -15.04 -4.02
N ALA A 52 -2.14 -14.65 -3.47
CA ALA A 52 -2.43 -13.25 -3.18
C ALA A 52 -1.46 -12.66 -2.14
N ALA A 53 -1.08 -13.45 -1.13
CA ALA A 53 -0.05 -13.06 -0.17
C ALA A 53 1.32 -12.92 -0.84
N ALA A 54 1.68 -13.83 -1.76
CA ALA A 54 2.93 -13.76 -2.51
C ALA A 54 3.00 -12.54 -3.43
N ASP A 55 1.92 -12.24 -4.17
CA ASP A 55 1.81 -11.05 -5.03
C ASP A 55 1.88 -9.76 -4.20
N SER A 56 1.21 -9.73 -3.04
CA SER A 56 1.30 -8.60 -2.11
C SER A 56 2.75 -8.32 -1.69
N ARG A 57 3.50 -9.36 -1.32
CA ARG A 57 4.94 -9.23 -0.99
C ARG A 57 5.78 -8.80 -2.20
N GLN A 58 5.44 -9.29 -3.40
CA GLN A 58 6.14 -8.93 -4.62
C GLN A 58 5.97 -7.45 -4.97
N ARG A 59 4.75 -6.91 -4.89
CA ARG A 59 4.47 -5.49 -5.15
C ARG A 59 5.15 -4.56 -4.16
N LEU A 60 5.15 -4.93 -2.87
CA LEU A 60 5.89 -4.18 -1.85
C LEU A 60 7.39 -4.13 -2.15
N ARG A 61 8.02 -5.27 -2.47
CA ARG A 61 9.42 -5.31 -2.88
C ARG A 61 9.68 -4.52 -4.16
N ARG A 62 8.76 -4.57 -5.14
CA ARG A 62 8.87 -3.80 -6.38
C ARG A 62 8.86 -2.30 -6.08
N ALA A 63 7.93 -1.82 -5.25
CA ALA A 63 7.85 -0.42 -4.88
C ALA A 63 9.14 0.06 -4.20
N ALA A 64 9.65 -0.70 -3.23
CA ALA A 64 10.91 -0.38 -2.55
C ALA A 64 12.11 -0.37 -3.52
N ARG A 65 12.23 -1.38 -4.39
CA ARG A 65 13.34 -1.49 -5.35
C ARG A 65 13.28 -0.44 -6.46
N ALA A 66 12.08 -0.01 -6.85
CA ALA A 66 11.89 1.03 -7.85
C ALA A 66 12.32 2.42 -7.34
N GLY A 67 12.57 2.58 -6.05
CA GLY A 67 13.06 3.83 -5.45
C GLY A 67 11.96 4.73 -4.90
N ALA A 68 10.77 4.19 -4.60
CA ALA A 68 9.76 4.95 -3.85
C ALA A 68 10.36 5.40 -2.50
N ARG A 69 10.26 6.69 -2.17
CA ARG A 69 10.89 7.23 -0.95
C ARG A 69 10.30 6.65 0.33
N ARG A 70 8.99 6.38 0.34
CA ARG A 70 8.27 5.70 1.42
C ARG A 70 7.37 4.62 0.85
N VAL A 71 7.29 3.48 1.52
CA VAL A 71 6.40 2.37 1.14
C VAL A 71 5.52 2.02 2.32
N VAL A 72 4.20 2.09 2.12
CA VAL A 72 3.18 1.76 3.12
C VAL A 72 2.41 0.54 2.65
N ALA A 73 2.26 -0.44 3.55
CA ALA A 73 1.40 -1.59 3.37
C ALA A 73 0.14 -1.44 4.25
N THR A 74 -1.02 -1.63 3.64
CA THR A 74 -2.28 -1.80 4.35
C THR A 74 -2.98 -3.08 3.89
N GLY A 75 -4.16 -3.41 4.42
CA GLY A 75 -4.90 -4.61 4.03
C GLY A 75 -4.62 -5.85 4.89
N CYS A 76 -5.13 -6.99 4.43
CA CYS A 76 -5.17 -8.23 5.22
C CYS A 76 -3.77 -8.79 5.50
N TRP A 77 -2.90 -8.88 4.49
CA TRP A 77 -1.55 -9.42 4.70
C TRP A 77 -0.72 -8.50 5.59
N ALA A 78 -0.75 -7.20 5.35
CA ALA A 78 -0.05 -6.21 6.18
C ALA A 78 -0.45 -6.31 7.67
N THR A 79 -1.73 -6.59 7.93
CA THR A 79 -2.27 -6.76 9.29
C THR A 79 -1.87 -8.09 9.93
N LEU A 80 -1.96 -9.19 9.20
CA LEU A 80 -1.81 -10.55 9.73
C LEU A 80 -0.36 -11.07 9.73
N ALA A 81 0.48 -10.58 8.82
CA ALA A 81 1.82 -11.12 8.64
C ALA A 81 2.69 -10.91 9.89
N PRO A 82 3.56 -11.87 10.23
CA PRO A 82 4.60 -11.67 11.24
C PRO A 82 5.56 -10.53 10.86
N ALA A 83 6.18 -9.89 11.86
CA ALA A 83 7.13 -8.81 11.63
C ALA A 83 8.31 -9.23 10.72
N ALA A 84 8.83 -10.44 10.90
CA ALA A 84 9.92 -10.98 10.09
C ALA A 84 9.56 -11.07 8.59
N GLU A 85 8.32 -11.48 8.27
CA GLU A 85 7.85 -11.51 6.88
C GLU A 85 7.72 -10.10 6.28
N ARG A 86 7.30 -9.13 7.09
CA ARG A 86 7.21 -7.72 6.66
C ARG A 86 8.59 -7.15 6.37
N THR A 87 9.57 -7.43 7.23
CA THR A 87 10.97 -7.07 6.98
C THR A 87 11.48 -7.68 5.67
N ALA A 88 11.24 -8.97 5.44
CA ALA A 88 11.63 -9.66 4.21
C ALA A 88 10.90 -9.14 2.94
N ALA A 89 9.73 -8.51 3.10
CA ALA A 89 8.97 -7.89 2.01
C ALA A 89 9.41 -6.46 1.68
N GLY A 90 10.60 -6.04 2.14
CA GLY A 90 11.12 -4.68 1.93
C GLY A 90 10.87 -3.73 3.10
N GLY A 91 10.38 -4.24 4.24
CA GLY A 91 10.19 -3.48 5.48
C GLY A 91 9.26 -2.28 5.35
N PRO A 92 8.05 -2.41 4.76
CA PRO A 92 7.14 -1.29 4.61
C PRO A 92 6.64 -0.79 5.97
N GLU A 93 6.29 0.49 6.03
CA GLU A 93 5.45 1.03 7.09
C GLU A 93 4.08 0.35 7.04
N VAL A 94 3.48 0.03 8.20
CA VAL A 94 2.24 -0.77 8.25
C VAL A 94 1.10 0.04 8.81
N VAL A 95 0.01 0.15 8.04
CA VAL A 95 -1.27 0.62 8.53
C VAL A 95 -2.25 -0.55 8.59
N PRO A 96 -2.57 -1.08 9.79
CA PRO A 96 -3.42 -2.26 9.93
C PRO A 96 -4.86 -1.93 9.54
N ASN A 97 -5.64 -2.94 9.16
CA ASN A 97 -7.03 -2.81 8.73
C ASN A 97 -7.90 -1.99 9.70
N ARG A 98 -7.70 -2.15 11.01
CA ARG A 98 -8.45 -1.39 12.04
C ARG A 98 -8.22 0.14 12.01
N ARG A 99 -7.23 0.63 11.27
CA ARG A 99 -6.90 2.06 11.14
C ARG A 99 -6.94 2.56 9.69
N LYS A 100 -7.24 1.70 8.71
CA LYS A 100 -7.10 2.09 7.30
C LYS A 100 -8.08 3.18 6.85
N ASP A 101 -9.20 3.33 7.55
CA ASP A 101 -10.16 4.42 7.28
C ASP A 101 -9.54 5.80 7.52
N ARG A 102 -8.50 5.88 8.35
CA ARG A 102 -7.71 7.09 8.60
C ARG A 102 -6.39 7.11 7.85
N LEU A 103 -6.11 6.11 6.99
CA LEU A 103 -4.84 5.97 6.28
C LEU A 103 -4.42 7.27 5.61
N ILE A 104 -5.33 7.92 4.87
CA ILE A 104 -4.98 9.15 4.18
C ILE A 104 -4.74 10.29 5.17
N LEU A 105 -5.58 10.45 6.19
CA LEU A 105 -5.39 11.48 7.22
C LEU A 105 -4.04 11.31 7.93
N ASP A 106 -3.73 10.08 8.37
CA ASP A 106 -2.49 9.74 9.08
C ASP A 106 -1.23 9.89 8.20
N LEU A 107 -1.37 9.95 6.86
CA LEU A 107 -0.26 10.16 5.91
C LEU A 107 -0.06 11.62 5.51
N LEU A 108 -1.01 12.50 5.85
CA LEU A 108 -0.98 13.94 5.55
C LEU A 108 -0.44 14.77 6.72
N ASP A 109 -0.46 14.22 7.93
CA ASP A 109 0.18 14.77 9.14
C ASP A 109 1.69 14.48 9.18
#